data_AF-A0A7R6Z6V6-F1
#
_entry.id   AF-A0A7R6Z6V6-F1
#
_cell.length_a   1.000
_cell.length_b   1.000
_cell.length_c   1.000
_cell.angle_alpha   90.00
_cell.angle_beta   90.00
_cell.angle_gamma   90.00
#
_symmetry.space_group_name_H-M   'P 1'
#
loop_
_entity.id
_entity.type
_entity.pdbx_description
1 polymer ?
#
loop_
_entity_poly.entity_id
_entity_poly.type
_entity_poly.pdbx_seq_one_letter_code
_entity_poly.pdbx_strand_id
1 'polypeptide(L)'
;MSTDQPIQPEEQEAADGNPAPGVTFVVPIKIFRLESVTTAIGDPNEVDIQGTHTRLAEAATAAREAGDPAADALQVLSGIASYHFVPESRVEPFQPMAMFDGRRTLIPGDLLSEQIEVLAAFSPDIPCPALRARVSDVCRLRVPRNAEAGMRAVSAYVDCVAIVIRGEAKFAFEKSAACVTGCELLRRATIVARRLGWGRSEFDQLRNVISEVCQIAADSNDAWGFVHIAPINLDNGIWDPKAVADAAERLAMQNEIAGHHFGQRELWELAARAYHRAKDTDNENRCFMAAAETFVSNSDARPESAMVQVSFLDSAIQALRPIPGTVQRRRELQDRLNAIQPNIRDEMSSFSHEDNITELVEAVEAAVSGKPFPDVIKALFTCERSPDPDALRKQVLENGYGSISAIMPMTVSDHQGRTRFKAPGLKFNVSGQPITSGLKFQGMSISISDAGQP
;
A
#
# COMPACT_ATOMS: atom_id res chain seq x y z
N MET A 1 14.54 -23.22 58.54
CA MET A 1 14.00 -21.86 58.61
C MET A 1 14.71 -21.04 57.56
N SER A 2 14.08 -20.88 56.39
CA SER A 2 14.12 -19.65 55.60
C SER A 2 13.12 -19.83 54.46
N THR A 3 12.26 -18.84 54.38
CA THR A 3 10.98 -18.70 53.68
C THR A 3 11.03 -18.95 52.17
N ASP A 4 10.19 -19.90 51.73
CA ASP A 4 9.55 -19.89 50.42
C ASP A 4 8.57 -18.71 50.34
N GLN A 5 8.71 -17.87 49.32
CA GLN A 5 7.62 -17.05 48.79
C GLN A 5 7.56 -17.25 47.28
N PRO A 6 6.43 -17.73 46.72
CA PRO A 6 6.24 -17.74 45.29
C PRO A 6 5.98 -16.30 44.82
N ILE A 7 6.79 -15.84 43.85
CA ILE A 7 6.54 -14.61 43.10
C ILE A 7 5.22 -14.83 42.35
N GLN A 8 4.17 -14.13 42.77
CA GLN A 8 2.91 -14.06 42.04
C GLN A 8 3.18 -13.40 40.67
N PRO A 9 2.55 -13.86 39.57
CA PRO A 9 2.56 -13.10 38.33
C PRO A 9 1.87 -11.77 38.64
N GLU A 10 2.53 -10.65 38.34
CA GLU A 10 1.86 -9.35 38.27
C GLU A 10 0.72 -9.48 37.26
N GLU A 11 -0.51 -9.53 37.77
CA GLU A 11 -1.70 -9.20 36.99
C GLU A 11 -1.50 -7.78 36.48
N GLN A 12 -1.09 -7.66 35.22
CA GLN A 12 -1.25 -6.42 34.48
C GLN A 12 -2.75 -6.15 34.40
N GLU A 13 -3.23 -5.30 35.31
CA GLU A 13 -4.52 -4.65 35.24
C GLU A 13 -4.68 -4.05 33.84
N ALA A 14 -5.47 -4.73 33.00
CA ALA A 14 -5.96 -4.19 31.76
C ALA A 14 -6.84 -3.00 32.13
N ALA A 15 -6.33 -1.78 31.92
CA ALA A 15 -7.09 -0.56 32.13
C ALA A 15 -8.42 -0.66 31.37
N ASP A 16 -9.50 -0.70 32.15
CA ASP A 16 -10.88 -0.93 31.75
C ASP A 16 -11.31 0.09 30.68
N GLY A 17 -11.30 -0.33 29.42
CA GLY A 17 -11.90 0.45 28.35
C GLY A 17 -13.41 0.41 28.50
N ASN A 18 -14.10 1.55 28.35
CA ASN A 18 -15.55 1.57 28.30
C ASN A 18 -16.07 0.45 27.39
N PRO A 19 -17.08 -0.33 27.81
CA PRO A 19 -17.57 -1.47 27.05
C PRO A 19 -18.00 -1.01 25.65
N ALA A 20 -17.46 -1.66 24.62
CA ALA A 20 -17.74 -1.32 23.23
C ALA A 20 -18.88 -2.20 22.70
N PRO A 21 -19.98 -1.64 22.16
CA PRO A 21 -21.08 -2.43 21.62
C PRO A 21 -20.61 -3.27 20.43
N GLY A 22 -21.10 -4.51 20.36
CA GLY A 22 -20.70 -5.51 19.36
C GLY A 22 -19.36 -6.19 19.61
N VAL A 23 -18.54 -5.67 20.53
CA VAL A 23 -17.23 -6.23 20.93
C VAL A 23 -17.32 -6.82 22.34
N THR A 24 -17.82 -6.05 23.30
CA THR A 24 -17.99 -6.47 24.70
C THR A 24 -19.35 -7.13 24.95
N PHE A 25 -20.39 -6.68 24.24
CA PHE A 25 -21.74 -7.22 24.35
C PHE A 25 -22.48 -7.17 23.02
N VAL A 26 -23.48 -8.03 22.85
CA VAL A 26 -24.28 -8.13 21.62
C VAL A 26 -25.38 -7.07 21.64
N VAL A 27 -25.46 -6.26 20.58
CA VAL A 27 -26.58 -5.35 20.34
C VAL A 27 -27.69 -6.12 19.64
N PRO A 28 -28.91 -6.26 20.23
CA PRO A 28 -29.99 -7.03 19.62
C PRO A 28 -30.51 -6.40 18.32
N ILE A 29 -30.97 -7.23 17.38
CA ILE A 29 -31.49 -6.77 16.08
C ILE A 29 -32.58 -5.69 16.18
N LYS A 30 -33.46 -5.77 17.18
CA LYS A 30 -34.53 -4.79 17.44
C LYS A 30 -34.03 -3.35 17.71
N ILE A 31 -32.75 -3.19 18.03
CA ILE A 31 -32.10 -1.90 18.27
C ILE A 31 -31.61 -1.29 16.94
N PHE A 32 -31.35 -2.10 15.92
CA PHE A 32 -31.02 -1.64 14.58
C PHE A 32 -32.29 -1.14 13.86
N ARG A 33 -32.70 0.10 14.19
CA ARG A 33 -33.89 0.74 13.60
C ARG A 33 -33.53 1.36 12.25
N LEU A 34 -34.25 0.95 11.19
CA LEU A 34 -34.07 1.46 9.83
C LEU A 34 -34.14 2.99 9.76
N GLU A 35 -35.11 3.60 10.45
CA GLU A 35 -35.30 5.06 10.48
C GLU A 35 -34.08 5.79 11.06
N SER A 36 -33.55 5.30 12.17
CA SER A 36 -32.35 5.87 12.82
C SER A 36 -31.13 5.76 11.90
N VAL A 37 -30.93 4.62 11.25
CA VAL A 37 -29.83 4.39 10.31
C VAL A 37 -29.97 5.27 9.06
N THR A 38 -31.17 5.37 8.49
CA THR A 38 -31.46 6.20 7.32
C THR A 38 -31.18 7.67 7.61
N THR A 39 -31.64 8.16 8.75
CA THR A 39 -31.42 9.54 9.19
C THR A 39 -29.92 9.82 9.39
N ALA A 40 -29.20 8.89 9.99
CA ALA A 40 -27.78 9.06 10.32
C ALA A 40 -26.85 8.99 9.10
N ILE A 41 -27.22 8.33 8.00
CA ILE A 41 -26.33 8.22 6.82
C ILE A 41 -26.25 9.53 6.02
N GLY A 42 -27.20 10.45 6.15
CA GLY A 42 -27.13 11.77 5.53
C GLY A 42 -27.57 11.80 4.06
N ASP A 43 -26.87 12.58 3.21
CA ASP A 43 -27.27 12.85 1.82
C ASP A 43 -27.44 11.55 1.01
N PRO A 44 -28.66 11.23 0.53
CA PRO A 44 -28.91 10.01 -0.23
C PRO A 44 -28.19 9.99 -1.60
N ASN A 45 -27.66 11.13 -2.05
CA ASN A 45 -26.99 11.28 -3.35
C ASN A 45 -25.47 11.05 -3.28
N GLU A 46 -24.90 10.75 -2.12
CA GLU A 46 -23.49 10.37 -1.95
C GLU A 46 -23.41 8.86 -1.65
N VAL A 47 -22.72 8.10 -2.50
CA VAL A 47 -22.75 6.63 -2.50
C VAL A 47 -21.44 5.96 -2.10
N ASP A 48 -20.50 6.70 -1.53
CA ASP A 48 -19.32 6.12 -0.87
C ASP A 48 -19.46 6.07 0.66
N ILE A 49 -18.53 5.36 1.29
CA ILE A 49 -18.48 5.22 2.75
C ILE A 49 -17.89 6.46 3.43
N GLN A 50 -17.35 7.41 2.65
CA GLN A 50 -16.69 8.58 3.19
C GLN A 50 -17.72 9.48 3.88
N GLY A 51 -17.35 10.02 5.04
CA GLY A 51 -18.28 10.78 5.88
C GLY A 51 -19.38 9.96 6.57
N THR A 52 -19.74 8.77 6.07
CA THR A 52 -20.74 7.89 6.70
C THR A 52 -20.33 7.48 8.12
N HIS A 53 -19.04 7.20 8.34
CA HIS A 53 -18.50 6.95 9.68
C HIS A 53 -18.79 8.12 10.64
N THR A 54 -18.47 9.36 10.22
CA THR A 54 -18.62 10.56 11.04
C THR A 54 -20.09 10.82 11.37
N ARG A 55 -20.98 10.74 10.36
CA ARG A 55 -22.41 10.97 10.57
C ARG A 55 -23.05 9.92 11.48
N LEU A 56 -22.65 8.64 11.34
CA LEU A 56 -23.08 7.59 12.26
C LEU A 56 -22.53 7.79 13.68
N ALA A 57 -21.29 8.27 13.83
CA ALA A 57 -20.68 8.53 15.14
C ALA A 57 -21.36 9.72 15.87
N GLU A 58 -21.65 10.80 15.13
CA GLU A 58 -22.39 11.95 15.63
C GLU A 58 -23.82 11.54 16.04
N ALA A 59 -24.51 10.77 15.20
CA ALA A 59 -25.84 10.26 15.51
C ALA A 59 -25.83 9.30 16.72
N ALA A 60 -24.80 8.46 16.86
CA ALA A 60 -24.63 7.60 18.03
C ALA A 60 -24.44 8.41 19.32
N THR A 61 -23.67 9.51 19.24
CA THR A 61 -23.45 10.43 20.36
C THR A 61 -24.75 11.13 20.77
N ALA A 62 -25.48 11.70 19.80
CA ALA A 62 -26.76 12.36 20.03
C ALA A 62 -27.82 11.40 20.59
N ALA A 63 -27.91 10.18 20.06
CA ALA A 63 -28.80 9.14 20.58
C ALA A 63 -28.44 8.77 22.03
N ARG A 64 -27.15 8.69 22.36
CA ARG A 64 -26.68 8.39 23.71
C ARG A 64 -27.05 9.50 24.69
N GLU A 65 -26.87 10.76 24.31
CA GLU A 65 -27.29 11.94 25.10
C GLU A 65 -28.81 11.99 25.31
N ALA A 66 -29.59 11.56 24.31
CA ALA A 66 -31.04 11.45 24.40
C ALA A 66 -31.55 10.20 25.14
N GLY A 67 -30.67 9.29 25.55
CA GLY A 67 -31.04 8.00 26.15
C GLY A 67 -31.75 7.05 25.18
N ASP A 68 -31.61 7.25 23.86
CA ASP A 68 -32.15 6.35 22.85
C ASP A 68 -31.26 5.10 22.73
N PRO A 69 -31.81 3.88 22.92
CA PRO A 69 -31.03 2.66 22.75
C PRO A 69 -30.42 2.48 21.35
N ALA A 70 -30.89 3.20 20.32
CA ALA A 70 -30.30 3.19 18.98
C ALA A 70 -28.81 3.59 18.95
N ALA A 71 -28.32 4.29 19.99
CA ALA A 71 -26.92 4.70 20.12
C ALA A 71 -25.91 3.56 19.88
N ASP A 72 -26.19 2.38 20.44
CA ASP A 72 -25.26 1.25 20.36
C ASP A 72 -25.26 0.61 18.96
N ALA A 73 -26.41 0.52 18.29
CA ALA A 73 -26.49 0.05 16.91
C ALA A 73 -25.75 1.01 15.95
N LEU A 74 -25.94 2.32 16.14
CA LEU A 74 -25.23 3.34 15.36
C LEU A 74 -23.72 3.29 15.60
N GLN A 75 -23.29 3.05 16.83
CA GLN A 75 -21.87 2.88 17.18
C GLN A 75 -21.24 1.66 16.50
N VAL A 76 -21.94 0.51 16.44
CA VAL A 76 -21.47 -0.69 15.73
C VAL A 76 -21.31 -0.40 14.23
N LEU A 77 -22.31 0.22 13.61
CA LEU A 77 -22.28 0.56 12.19
C LEU A 77 -21.18 1.59 11.87
N SER A 78 -21.01 2.60 12.73
CA SER A 78 -19.92 3.57 12.65
C SER A 78 -18.56 2.87 12.68
N GLY A 79 -18.37 1.92 13.62
CA GLY A 79 -17.15 1.12 13.70
C GLY A 79 -16.85 0.35 12.41
N ILE A 80 -17.85 -0.24 11.75
CA ILE A 80 -17.68 -0.93 10.47
C ILE A 80 -17.37 0.04 9.33
N ALA A 81 -17.97 1.22 9.34
CA ALA A 81 -17.75 2.26 8.34
C ALA A 81 -16.35 2.89 8.42
N SER A 82 -15.65 2.76 9.57
CA SER A 82 -14.34 3.38 9.79
C SER A 82 -13.14 2.56 9.32
N TYR A 83 -13.32 1.26 9.03
CA TYR A 83 -12.19 0.39 8.69
C TYR A 83 -11.39 0.90 7.47
N HIS A 84 -10.06 0.87 7.58
CA HIS A 84 -9.18 1.15 6.45
C HIS A 84 -9.41 0.08 5.38
N PHE A 85 -9.83 0.51 4.19
CA PHE A 85 -10.21 -0.39 3.12
C PHE A 85 -9.05 -0.71 2.22
N VAL A 86 -8.75 -2.00 2.09
CA VAL A 86 -7.71 -2.50 1.17
C VAL A 86 -8.39 -3.46 0.19
N PRO A 87 -9.09 -2.95 -0.83
CA PRO A 87 -10.02 -3.73 -1.67
C PRO A 87 -9.36 -4.92 -2.37
N GLU A 88 -8.07 -4.81 -2.68
CA GLU A 88 -7.25 -5.83 -3.33
C GLU A 88 -6.78 -6.94 -2.41
N SER A 89 -6.83 -6.73 -1.09
CA SER A 89 -6.47 -7.74 -0.11
C SER A 89 -7.52 -8.85 -0.06
N ARG A 90 -7.08 -10.07 -0.40
CA ARG A 90 -7.93 -11.27 -0.32
C ARG A 90 -8.17 -11.69 1.13
N VAL A 91 -7.22 -11.44 2.02
CA VAL A 91 -7.23 -11.95 3.40
C VAL A 91 -7.73 -10.87 4.35
N GLU A 92 -7.20 -9.66 4.24
CA GLU A 92 -7.43 -8.55 5.16
C GLU A 92 -7.89 -7.29 4.40
N PRO A 93 -9.13 -7.28 3.88
CA PRO A 93 -9.68 -6.12 3.16
C PRO A 93 -10.06 -4.95 4.07
N PHE A 94 -10.14 -5.20 5.38
CA PHE A 94 -10.51 -4.23 6.39
C PHE A 94 -9.42 -4.23 7.47
N GLN A 95 -8.62 -3.18 7.47
CA GLN A 95 -7.50 -2.97 8.36
C GLN A 95 -7.81 -1.86 9.39
N PRO A 96 -7.01 -1.72 10.45
CA PRO A 96 -7.18 -0.63 11.40
C PRO A 96 -7.00 0.71 10.69
N MET A 97 -7.90 1.66 10.95
CA MET A 97 -7.80 3.04 10.46
C MET A 97 -6.63 3.80 11.06
N ALA A 98 -6.37 3.59 12.35
CA ALA A 98 -5.29 4.22 13.08
C ALA A 98 -4.68 3.28 14.12
N MET A 99 -3.41 3.52 14.43
CA MET A 99 -2.60 2.83 15.43
C MET A 99 -1.89 3.87 16.31
N PHE A 100 -1.93 3.69 17.63
CA PHE A 100 -1.34 4.59 18.62
C PHE A 100 -0.79 3.78 19.79
N ASP A 101 0.52 3.88 20.06
CA ASP A 101 1.19 3.27 21.23
C ASP A 101 0.74 1.82 21.54
N GLY A 102 0.80 0.94 20.53
CA GLY A 102 0.42 -0.47 20.66
C GLY A 102 -1.09 -0.75 20.69
N ARG A 103 -1.93 0.29 20.66
CA ARG A 103 -3.38 0.20 20.47
C ARG A 103 -3.75 0.45 19.01
N ARG A 104 -4.89 -0.09 18.61
CA ARG A 104 -5.44 0.10 17.26
C ARG A 104 -6.93 0.34 17.30
N THR A 105 -7.42 1.01 16.26
CA THR A 105 -8.85 1.04 15.93
C THR A 105 -9.37 -0.37 15.61
N LEU A 106 -10.68 -0.54 15.73
CA LEU A 106 -11.36 -1.83 15.55
C LEU A 106 -11.16 -2.39 14.14
N ILE A 107 -11.24 -3.72 14.03
CA ILE A 107 -11.31 -4.49 12.79
C ILE A 107 -12.43 -5.53 12.88
N PRO A 108 -12.83 -6.18 11.77
CA PRO A 108 -13.88 -7.21 11.79
C PRO A 108 -13.65 -8.35 12.80
N GLY A 109 -12.38 -8.66 13.08
CA GLY A 109 -11.97 -9.69 14.03
C GLY A 109 -12.36 -9.41 15.48
N ASP A 110 -12.61 -8.14 15.83
CA ASP A 110 -12.95 -7.73 17.20
C ASP A 110 -14.43 -7.91 17.52
N LEU A 111 -15.29 -8.08 16.50
CA LEU A 111 -16.73 -8.27 16.68
C LEU A 111 -17.05 -9.69 17.19
N LEU A 112 -17.98 -9.78 18.14
CA LEU A 112 -18.55 -11.04 18.61
C LEU A 112 -19.24 -11.81 17.49
N SER A 113 -19.18 -13.14 17.51
CA SER A 113 -19.79 -13.97 16.46
C SER A 113 -21.31 -13.78 16.40
N GLU A 114 -21.95 -13.66 17.54
CA GLU A 114 -23.39 -13.37 17.69
C GLU A 114 -23.74 -11.98 17.13
N GLN A 115 -22.84 -11.00 17.27
CA GLN A 115 -23.03 -9.69 16.66
C GLN A 115 -22.98 -9.78 15.13
N ILE A 116 -22.11 -10.63 14.57
CA ILE A 116 -22.05 -10.87 13.11
C ILE A 116 -23.35 -11.49 12.60
N GLU A 117 -23.98 -12.41 13.35
CA GLU A 117 -25.28 -12.98 12.98
C GLU A 117 -26.39 -11.92 12.95
N VAL A 118 -26.42 -11.04 13.97
CA VAL A 118 -27.37 -9.92 13.99
C VAL A 118 -27.15 -8.98 12.81
N LEU A 119 -25.89 -8.63 12.51
CA LEU A 119 -25.55 -7.77 11.37
C LEU A 119 -25.91 -8.42 10.03
N ALA A 120 -25.70 -9.73 9.89
CA ALA A 120 -26.07 -10.46 8.68
C ALA A 120 -27.58 -10.42 8.42
N ALA A 121 -28.37 -10.56 9.48
CA ALA A 121 -29.83 -10.46 9.43
C ALA A 121 -30.33 -9.04 9.14
N PHE A 122 -29.67 -8.00 9.66
CA PHE A 122 -30.04 -6.59 9.44
C PHE A 122 -29.54 -6.04 8.09
N SER A 123 -28.42 -6.55 7.56
CA SER A 123 -27.79 -6.03 6.34
C SER A 123 -28.69 -5.87 5.10
N PRO A 124 -29.72 -6.71 4.83
CA PRO A 124 -30.63 -6.49 3.70
C PRO A 124 -31.38 -5.16 3.77
N ASP A 125 -31.68 -4.68 4.97
CA ASP A 125 -32.52 -3.50 5.19
C ASP A 125 -31.72 -2.20 5.14
N ILE A 126 -30.38 -2.25 5.11
CA ILE A 126 -29.53 -1.05 5.07
C ILE A 126 -29.76 -0.31 3.74
N PRO A 127 -30.26 0.93 3.74
CA PRO A 127 -30.65 1.63 2.53
C PRO A 127 -29.45 2.05 1.68
N CYS A 128 -28.40 2.59 2.34
CA CYS A 128 -27.17 3.02 1.68
C CYS A 128 -26.39 1.83 1.12
N PRO A 129 -26.16 1.76 -0.20
CA PRO A 129 -25.42 0.66 -0.81
C PRO A 129 -23.99 0.53 -0.27
N ALA A 130 -23.28 1.63 0.00
CA ALA A 130 -21.91 1.58 0.52
C ALA A 130 -21.84 0.91 1.89
N LEU A 131 -22.69 1.35 2.84
CA LEU A 131 -22.74 0.75 4.17
C LEU A 131 -23.24 -0.71 4.10
N ARG A 132 -24.26 -0.98 3.27
CA ARG A 132 -24.77 -2.34 3.04
C ARG A 132 -23.67 -3.26 2.53
N ALA A 133 -22.85 -2.79 1.59
CA ALA A 133 -21.72 -3.54 1.06
C ALA A 133 -20.70 -3.85 2.15
N ARG A 134 -20.31 -2.85 2.96
CA ARG A 134 -19.35 -3.03 4.06
C ARG A 134 -19.82 -4.03 5.11
N VAL A 135 -21.05 -3.86 5.61
CA VAL A 135 -21.61 -4.76 6.63
C VAL A 135 -21.71 -6.18 6.08
N SER A 136 -22.20 -6.34 4.84
CA SER A 136 -22.35 -7.66 4.22
C SER A 136 -21.00 -8.33 3.96
N ASP A 137 -19.99 -7.58 3.53
CA ASP A 137 -18.64 -8.11 3.28
C ASP A 137 -17.94 -8.50 4.59
N VAL A 138 -18.11 -7.70 5.65
CA VAL A 138 -17.66 -8.07 7.01
C VAL A 138 -18.30 -9.38 7.46
N CYS A 139 -19.62 -9.53 7.29
CA CYS A 139 -20.33 -10.76 7.62
C CYS A 139 -19.80 -11.96 6.81
N ARG A 140 -19.57 -11.78 5.50
CA ARG A 140 -18.99 -12.80 4.61
C ARG A 140 -17.57 -13.18 4.99
N LEU A 141 -16.78 -12.22 5.45
CA LEU A 141 -15.38 -12.39 5.86
C LEU A 141 -15.29 -13.18 7.18
N ARG A 142 -16.14 -12.83 8.15
CA ARG A 142 -16.15 -13.46 9.48
C ARG A 142 -16.85 -14.81 9.50
N VAL A 143 -17.85 -15.01 8.64
CA VAL A 143 -18.53 -16.30 8.46
C VAL A 143 -18.35 -16.77 7.03
N PRO A 144 -17.25 -17.48 6.70
CA PRO A 144 -16.96 -17.89 5.33
C PRO A 144 -18.00 -18.80 4.66
N ARG A 145 -18.94 -19.37 5.41
CA ARG A 145 -20.04 -20.19 4.88
C ARG A 145 -21.28 -19.36 4.51
N ASN A 146 -21.36 -18.10 4.93
CA ASN A 146 -22.49 -17.22 4.63
C ASN A 146 -22.37 -16.67 3.20
N ALA A 147 -22.75 -17.48 2.21
CA ALA A 147 -22.69 -17.11 0.81
C ALA A 147 -23.64 -15.95 0.47
N GLU A 148 -24.79 -15.87 1.14
CA GLU A 148 -25.78 -14.81 0.95
C GLU A 148 -25.24 -13.42 1.29
N ALA A 149 -24.53 -13.28 2.42
CA ALA A 149 -23.85 -12.04 2.76
C ALA A 149 -22.83 -11.64 1.69
N GLY A 150 -22.12 -12.61 1.10
CA GLY A 150 -21.19 -12.34 0.00
C GLY A 150 -21.89 -11.89 -1.28
N MET A 151 -23.01 -12.52 -1.66
CA MET A 151 -23.82 -12.11 -2.81
C MET A 151 -24.39 -10.70 -2.61
N ARG A 152 -24.85 -10.39 -1.39
CA ARG A 152 -25.34 -9.06 -1.02
C ARG A 152 -24.24 -8.00 -1.06
N ALA A 153 -23.04 -8.32 -0.58
CA ALA A 153 -21.90 -7.42 -0.67
C ALA A 153 -21.56 -7.07 -2.12
N VAL A 154 -21.49 -8.08 -2.99
CA VAL A 154 -21.23 -7.88 -4.43
C VAL A 154 -22.32 -7.01 -5.06
N SER A 155 -23.59 -7.33 -4.83
CA SER A 155 -24.71 -6.53 -5.35
C SER A 155 -24.63 -5.08 -4.88
N ALA A 156 -24.37 -4.84 -3.60
CA ALA A 156 -24.33 -3.50 -3.05
C ALA A 156 -23.13 -2.67 -3.55
N TYR A 157 -21.95 -3.29 -3.76
CA TYR A 157 -20.82 -2.63 -4.42
C TYR A 157 -21.14 -2.25 -5.87
N VAL A 158 -21.84 -3.13 -6.59
CA VAL A 158 -22.30 -2.87 -7.96
C VAL A 158 -23.33 -1.74 -7.98
N ASP A 159 -24.28 -1.73 -7.03
CA ASP A 159 -25.30 -0.68 -6.90
C ASP A 159 -24.66 0.70 -6.73
N CYS A 160 -23.64 0.84 -5.87
CA CYS A 160 -22.89 2.09 -5.70
C CYS A 160 -22.46 2.67 -7.04
N VAL A 161 -21.81 1.87 -7.88
CA VAL A 161 -21.27 2.32 -9.16
C VAL A 161 -22.38 2.52 -10.20
N ALA A 162 -23.36 1.63 -10.26
CA ALA A 162 -24.45 1.71 -11.21
C ALA A 162 -25.32 2.97 -11.04
N ILE A 163 -25.55 3.42 -9.79
CA ILE A 163 -26.29 4.66 -9.51
C ILE A 163 -25.49 5.89 -10.01
N VAL A 164 -24.16 5.88 -9.88
CA VAL A 164 -23.30 6.96 -10.42
C VAL A 164 -23.31 6.98 -11.94
N ILE A 165 -23.25 5.82 -12.59
CA ILE A 165 -23.37 5.71 -14.06
C ILE A 165 -24.67 6.34 -14.55
N ARG A 166 -25.79 6.12 -13.85
CA ARG A 166 -27.10 6.70 -14.18
C ARG A 166 -27.22 8.20 -13.86
N GLY A 167 -26.22 8.79 -13.21
CA GLY A 167 -26.25 10.19 -12.77
C GLY A 167 -27.21 10.47 -11.61
N GLU A 168 -27.66 9.42 -10.91
CA GLU A 168 -28.57 9.50 -9.76
C GLU A 168 -27.84 9.86 -8.46
N ALA A 169 -26.53 9.59 -8.40
CA ALA A 169 -25.67 9.89 -7.26
C ALA A 169 -24.24 10.19 -7.71
N LYS A 170 -23.38 10.56 -6.76
CA LYS A 170 -21.96 10.84 -6.98
C LYS A 170 -21.09 10.22 -5.88
N PHE A 171 -19.80 10.10 -6.18
CA PHE A 171 -18.78 9.95 -5.15
C PHE A 171 -18.39 11.33 -4.62
N ALA A 172 -18.02 11.43 -3.35
CA ALA A 172 -17.82 12.68 -2.63
C ALA A 172 -16.83 13.63 -3.33
N PHE A 173 -15.75 13.08 -3.88
CA PHE A 173 -14.67 13.85 -4.50
C PHE A 173 -14.55 13.66 -6.02
N GLU A 174 -15.32 12.76 -6.61
CA GLU A 174 -15.12 12.33 -7.99
C GLU A 174 -16.45 12.20 -8.75
N LYS A 175 -16.49 12.74 -9.97
CA LYS A 175 -17.71 12.81 -10.79
C LYS A 175 -17.87 11.63 -11.77
N SER A 176 -16.83 10.82 -11.95
CA SER A 176 -16.81 9.70 -12.90
C SER A 176 -17.08 8.38 -12.19
N ALA A 177 -17.76 7.44 -12.86
CA ALA A 177 -17.87 6.07 -12.37
C ALA A 177 -16.53 5.30 -12.47
N ALA A 178 -15.62 5.73 -13.35
CA ALA A 178 -14.28 5.17 -13.52
C ALA A 178 -13.25 5.73 -12.53
N CYS A 179 -13.72 6.52 -11.55
CA CYS A 179 -12.90 7.08 -10.49
C CYS A 179 -12.22 6.00 -9.64
N VAL A 180 -11.24 6.40 -8.81
CA VAL A 180 -10.49 5.44 -7.97
C VAL A 180 -11.45 4.68 -7.06
N THR A 181 -12.37 5.40 -6.40
CA THR A 181 -13.36 4.82 -5.50
C THR A 181 -14.23 3.78 -6.20
N GLY A 182 -14.79 4.10 -7.37
CA GLY A 182 -15.63 3.19 -8.14
C GLY A 182 -14.87 1.91 -8.53
N CYS A 183 -13.63 2.07 -8.99
CA CYS A 183 -12.76 0.95 -9.36
C CYS A 183 -12.40 0.06 -8.15
N GLU A 184 -12.17 0.64 -6.98
CA GLU A 184 -11.91 -0.10 -5.73
C GLU A 184 -13.11 -0.96 -5.30
N LEU A 185 -14.32 -0.42 -5.38
CA LEU A 185 -15.55 -1.16 -5.07
C LEU A 185 -15.74 -2.34 -6.04
N LEU A 186 -15.55 -2.12 -7.35
CA LEU A 186 -15.64 -3.19 -8.36
C LEU A 186 -14.53 -4.23 -8.22
N ARG A 187 -13.31 -3.81 -7.85
CA ARG A 187 -12.20 -4.72 -7.55
C ARG A 187 -12.56 -5.64 -6.39
N ARG A 188 -13.10 -5.09 -5.30
CA ARG A 188 -13.52 -5.89 -4.15
C ARG A 188 -14.67 -6.82 -4.50
N ALA A 189 -15.69 -6.31 -5.19
CA ALA A 189 -16.82 -7.11 -5.67
C ALA A 189 -16.35 -8.30 -6.51
N THR A 190 -15.39 -8.10 -7.40
CA THR A 190 -14.78 -9.15 -8.22
C THR A 190 -14.09 -10.22 -7.38
N ILE A 191 -13.30 -9.83 -6.36
CA ILE A 191 -12.64 -10.79 -5.46
C ILE A 191 -13.66 -11.65 -4.71
N VAL A 192 -14.73 -11.04 -4.20
CA VAL A 192 -15.80 -11.76 -3.50
C VAL A 192 -16.56 -12.68 -4.47
N ALA A 193 -16.93 -12.19 -5.66
CA ALA A 193 -17.60 -12.97 -6.69
C ALA A 193 -16.77 -14.20 -7.15
N ARG A 194 -15.45 -14.04 -7.33
CA ARG A 194 -14.57 -15.16 -7.69
C ARG A 194 -14.57 -16.28 -6.65
N ARG A 195 -14.70 -15.94 -5.35
CA ARG A 195 -14.83 -16.93 -4.27
C ARG A 195 -16.18 -17.63 -4.23
N LEU A 196 -17.21 -17.00 -4.78
CA LEU A 196 -18.58 -17.54 -4.85
C LEU A 196 -18.88 -18.25 -6.17
N GLY A 197 -17.96 -18.17 -7.13
CA GLY A 197 -18.06 -18.74 -8.47
C GLY A 197 -18.30 -17.66 -9.52
N TRP A 198 -17.23 -17.15 -10.15
CA TRP A 198 -17.28 -16.03 -11.10
C TRP A 198 -18.30 -16.23 -12.23
N GLY A 199 -18.39 -17.42 -12.83
CA GLY A 199 -19.25 -17.70 -13.99
C GLY A 199 -20.75 -17.82 -13.68
N ARG A 200 -21.17 -17.59 -12.43
CA ARG A 200 -22.58 -17.61 -12.04
C ARG A 200 -23.34 -16.41 -12.62
N SER A 201 -24.60 -16.61 -13.03
CA SER A 201 -25.45 -15.56 -13.61
C SER A 201 -25.76 -14.43 -12.63
N GLU A 202 -25.73 -14.72 -11.33
CA GLU A 202 -25.88 -13.71 -10.27
C GLU A 202 -24.80 -12.61 -10.33
N PHE A 203 -23.69 -12.85 -11.04
CA PHE A 203 -22.62 -11.87 -11.25
C PHE A 203 -22.60 -11.26 -12.65
N ASP A 204 -23.63 -11.47 -13.48
CA ASP A 204 -23.76 -10.85 -14.80
C ASP A 204 -23.77 -9.33 -14.67
N GLN A 205 -24.50 -8.78 -13.70
CA GLN A 205 -24.55 -7.34 -13.49
C GLN A 205 -23.18 -6.75 -13.12
N LEU A 206 -22.37 -7.46 -12.33
CA LEU A 206 -21.00 -7.02 -12.01
C LEU A 206 -20.13 -6.96 -13.28
N ARG A 207 -20.21 -7.97 -14.14
CA ARG A 207 -19.50 -7.98 -15.43
C ARG A 207 -19.94 -6.84 -16.33
N ASN A 208 -21.24 -6.61 -16.42
CA ASN A 208 -21.82 -5.54 -17.23
C ASN A 208 -21.36 -4.17 -16.74
N VAL A 209 -21.40 -3.91 -15.43
CA VAL A 209 -20.95 -2.63 -14.87
C VAL A 209 -19.44 -2.42 -15.08
N ILE A 210 -18.60 -3.45 -14.89
CA ILE A 210 -17.16 -3.32 -15.20
C ILE A 210 -16.96 -3.00 -16.69
N SER A 211 -17.69 -3.67 -17.58
CA SER A 211 -17.64 -3.39 -19.03
C SER A 211 -18.07 -1.96 -19.35
N GLU A 212 -19.16 -1.50 -18.75
CA GLU A 212 -19.71 -0.16 -18.97
C GLU A 212 -18.78 0.94 -18.45
N VAL A 213 -18.18 0.77 -17.26
CA VAL A 213 -17.19 1.72 -16.72
C VAL A 213 -15.94 1.77 -17.61
N CYS A 214 -15.45 0.63 -18.11
CA CYS A 214 -14.37 0.61 -19.10
C CYS A 214 -14.75 1.38 -20.37
N GLN A 215 -15.98 1.20 -20.87
CA GLN A 215 -16.45 1.88 -22.07
C GLN A 215 -16.54 3.39 -21.86
N ILE A 216 -17.12 3.82 -20.75
CA ILE A 216 -17.21 5.24 -20.36
C ILE A 216 -15.82 5.87 -20.31
N ALA A 217 -14.86 5.24 -19.62
CA ALA A 217 -13.50 5.75 -19.55
C ALA A 217 -12.82 5.84 -20.93
N ALA A 218 -12.98 4.81 -21.78
CA ALA A 218 -12.43 4.79 -23.13
C ALA A 218 -13.04 5.87 -24.05
N ASP A 219 -14.34 6.12 -23.97
CA ASP A 219 -15.07 7.05 -24.85
C ASP A 219 -14.91 8.51 -24.43
N SER A 220 -14.79 8.75 -23.12
CA SER A 220 -14.57 10.08 -22.53
C SER A 220 -13.10 10.52 -22.51
N ASN A 221 -12.19 9.69 -23.03
CA ASN A 221 -10.75 9.91 -22.97
C ASN A 221 -10.23 10.05 -21.52
N ASP A 222 -10.84 9.34 -20.57
CA ASP A 222 -10.42 9.31 -19.18
C ASP A 222 -9.28 8.29 -19.00
N ALA A 223 -8.06 8.73 -19.33
CA ALA A 223 -6.86 7.92 -19.22
C ALA A 223 -6.64 7.39 -17.79
N TRP A 224 -6.85 8.23 -16.76
CA TRP A 224 -6.69 7.86 -15.35
C TRP A 224 -7.72 6.81 -14.94
N GLY A 225 -8.99 7.04 -15.22
CA GLY A 225 -10.04 6.06 -14.95
C GLY A 225 -9.78 4.73 -15.67
N PHE A 226 -9.34 4.79 -16.93
CA PHE A 226 -9.05 3.60 -17.72
C PHE A 226 -7.91 2.76 -17.12
N VAL A 227 -6.83 3.39 -16.64
CA VAL A 227 -5.72 2.69 -15.95
C VAL A 227 -6.22 1.90 -14.73
N HIS A 228 -7.24 2.40 -14.02
CA HIS A 228 -7.77 1.72 -12.84
C HIS A 228 -8.76 0.59 -13.16
N ILE A 229 -9.68 0.79 -14.12
CA ILE A 229 -10.74 -0.19 -14.43
C ILE A 229 -10.29 -1.27 -15.41
N ALA A 230 -9.50 -0.93 -16.43
CA ALA A 230 -9.13 -1.86 -17.50
C ALA A 230 -8.32 -3.08 -17.03
N PRO A 231 -7.44 -3.01 -16.01
CA PRO A 231 -6.83 -4.22 -15.43
C PRO A 231 -7.87 -5.19 -14.87
N ILE A 232 -8.93 -4.68 -14.22
CA ILE A 232 -10.03 -5.51 -13.68
C ILE A 232 -10.76 -6.19 -14.85
N ASN A 233 -11.04 -5.46 -15.92
CA ASN A 233 -11.66 -6.01 -17.12
C ASN A 233 -10.79 -7.11 -17.77
N LEU A 234 -9.53 -6.81 -18.04
CA LEU A 234 -8.59 -7.72 -18.70
C LEU A 234 -8.31 -8.98 -17.88
N ASP A 235 -8.10 -8.85 -16.56
CA ASP A 235 -7.80 -9.98 -15.68
C ASP A 235 -9.00 -10.92 -15.46
N ASN A 236 -10.20 -10.47 -15.83
CA ASN A 236 -11.43 -11.26 -15.76
C ASN A 236 -12.01 -11.61 -17.13
N GLY A 237 -11.32 -11.26 -18.22
CA GLY A 237 -11.70 -11.60 -19.60
C GLY A 237 -13.06 -11.06 -20.00
N ILE A 238 -13.38 -9.82 -19.59
CA ILE A 238 -14.68 -9.19 -19.87
C ILE A 238 -14.71 -8.65 -21.31
N TRP A 239 -13.68 -7.92 -21.70
CA TRP A 239 -13.46 -7.54 -23.10
C TRP A 239 -12.49 -8.47 -23.80
N ASP A 240 -12.53 -8.43 -25.13
CA ASP A 240 -11.47 -8.97 -25.95
C ASP A 240 -10.13 -8.28 -25.59
N PRO A 241 -9.03 -9.03 -25.36
CA PRO A 241 -7.75 -8.43 -24.98
C PRO A 241 -7.24 -7.40 -25.99
N LYS A 242 -7.50 -7.58 -27.29
CA LYS A 242 -7.07 -6.61 -28.30
C LYS A 242 -7.84 -5.29 -28.17
N ALA A 243 -9.14 -5.34 -27.88
CA ALA A 243 -9.93 -4.13 -27.62
C ALA A 243 -9.41 -3.33 -26.42
N VAL A 244 -8.97 -4.02 -25.35
CA VAL A 244 -8.31 -3.36 -24.21
C VAL A 244 -6.99 -2.73 -24.63
N ALA A 245 -6.19 -3.44 -25.43
CA ALA A 245 -4.91 -2.94 -25.92
C ALA A 245 -5.08 -1.68 -26.79
N ASP A 246 -5.97 -1.74 -27.79
CA ASP A 246 -6.25 -0.63 -28.71
C ASP A 246 -6.73 0.62 -27.95
N ALA A 247 -7.59 0.46 -26.94
CA ALA A 247 -8.05 1.56 -26.11
C ALA A 247 -6.92 2.15 -25.24
N ALA A 248 -6.10 1.30 -24.61
CA ALA A 248 -4.96 1.73 -23.79
C ALA A 248 -3.94 2.51 -24.62
N GLU A 249 -3.60 2.04 -25.81
CA GLU A 249 -2.69 2.73 -26.73
C GLU A 249 -3.22 4.09 -27.17
N ARG A 250 -4.49 4.13 -27.59
CA ARG A 250 -5.13 5.37 -28.01
C ARG A 250 -5.08 6.42 -26.91
N LEU A 251 -5.35 6.03 -25.66
CA LEU A 251 -5.26 6.91 -24.49
C LEU A 251 -3.81 7.30 -24.19
N ALA A 252 -2.85 6.39 -24.33
CA ALA A 252 -1.42 6.68 -24.07
C ALA A 252 -0.83 7.69 -25.06
N MET A 253 -1.38 7.77 -26.27
CA MET A 253 -0.96 8.71 -27.31
C MET A 253 -1.64 10.09 -27.21
N GLN A 254 -2.51 10.33 -26.21
CA GLN A 254 -3.22 11.59 -26.06
C GLN A 254 -2.32 12.73 -25.57
N ASN A 255 -2.67 13.95 -25.98
CA ASN A 255 -1.96 15.15 -25.57
C ASN A 255 -2.21 15.46 -24.08
N GLU A 256 -3.40 15.11 -23.57
CA GLU A 256 -3.82 15.36 -22.20
C GLU A 256 -2.96 14.57 -21.18
N ILE A 257 -2.45 13.40 -21.57
CA ILE A 257 -1.51 12.62 -20.76
C ILE A 257 -0.05 12.80 -21.18
N ALA A 258 0.21 13.57 -22.25
CA ALA A 258 1.57 13.90 -22.66
C ALA A 258 2.25 14.73 -21.56
N GLY A 259 3.44 14.29 -21.12
CA GLY A 259 4.15 14.87 -19.97
C GLY A 259 3.77 14.24 -18.62
N HIS A 260 2.62 13.57 -18.52
CA HIS A 260 2.28 12.71 -17.37
C HIS A 260 2.89 11.31 -17.55
N HIS A 261 4.22 11.26 -17.58
CA HIS A 261 4.97 10.07 -17.99
C HIS A 261 4.68 8.80 -17.16
N PHE A 262 4.26 8.94 -15.89
CA PHE A 262 3.86 7.80 -15.07
C PHE A 262 2.55 7.17 -15.58
N GLY A 263 1.48 7.95 -15.69
CA GLY A 263 0.19 7.44 -16.19
C GLY A 263 0.28 6.96 -17.65
N GLN A 264 1.06 7.65 -18.48
CA GLN A 264 1.33 7.22 -19.86
C GLN A 264 2.02 5.83 -19.88
N ARG A 265 2.96 5.58 -18.97
CA ARG A 265 3.62 4.28 -18.84
C ARG A 265 2.65 3.19 -18.42
N GLU A 266 1.79 3.45 -17.44
CA GLU A 266 0.80 2.47 -16.99
C GLU A 266 -0.14 2.03 -18.12
N LEU A 267 -0.54 2.95 -19.00
CA LEU A 267 -1.31 2.62 -20.19
C LEU A 267 -0.51 1.78 -21.20
N TRP A 268 0.76 2.11 -21.46
CA TRP A 268 1.61 1.29 -22.34
C TRP A 268 1.85 -0.12 -21.79
N GLU A 269 2.07 -0.25 -20.49
CA GLU A 269 2.23 -1.53 -19.81
C GLU A 269 0.92 -2.34 -19.81
N LEU A 270 -0.22 -1.67 -19.64
CA LEU A 270 -1.54 -2.29 -19.79
C LEU A 270 -1.76 -2.79 -21.23
N ALA A 271 -1.44 -1.99 -22.24
CA ALA A 271 -1.53 -2.39 -23.64
C ALA A 271 -0.64 -3.60 -23.93
N ALA A 272 0.61 -3.60 -23.45
CA ALA A 272 1.52 -4.73 -23.60
C ALA A 272 0.98 -6.01 -22.95
N ARG A 273 0.47 -5.93 -21.71
CA ARG A 273 -0.20 -7.06 -21.03
C ARG A 273 -1.43 -7.57 -21.79
N ALA A 274 -2.15 -6.68 -22.45
CA ALA A 274 -3.34 -7.03 -23.22
C ALA A 274 -2.97 -7.72 -24.55
N TYR A 275 -1.96 -7.22 -25.27
CA TYR A 275 -1.41 -7.90 -26.46
C TYR A 275 -0.78 -9.25 -26.14
N HIS A 276 -0.10 -9.37 -25.00
CA HIS A 276 0.39 -10.65 -24.51
C HIS A 276 -0.74 -11.69 -24.40
N ARG A 277 -1.87 -11.29 -23.82
CA ARG A 277 -3.08 -12.14 -23.73
C ARG A 277 -3.70 -12.43 -25.10
N ALA A 278 -3.62 -11.49 -26.03
CA ALA A 278 -4.01 -11.68 -27.43
C ALA A 278 -3.01 -12.55 -28.24
N LYS A 279 -1.85 -12.90 -27.66
CA LYS A 279 -0.73 -13.61 -28.31
C LYS A 279 -0.10 -12.82 -29.46
N ASP A 280 -0.14 -11.49 -29.39
CA ASP A 280 0.47 -10.58 -30.35
C ASP A 280 1.81 -10.05 -29.79
N THR A 281 2.86 -10.84 -29.98
CA THR A 281 4.19 -10.54 -29.41
C THR A 281 4.84 -9.30 -30.03
N ASP A 282 4.51 -8.95 -31.27
CA ASP A 282 5.08 -7.79 -31.95
C ASP A 282 4.54 -6.49 -31.32
N ASN A 283 3.23 -6.41 -31.12
CA ASN A 283 2.63 -5.26 -30.45
C ASN A 283 2.93 -5.23 -28.94
N GLU A 284 3.02 -6.37 -28.28
CA GLU A 284 3.50 -6.47 -26.90
C GLU A 284 4.88 -5.81 -26.74
N ASN A 285 5.86 -6.21 -27.55
CA ASN A 285 7.21 -5.66 -27.52
C ASN A 285 7.23 -4.17 -27.85
N ARG A 286 6.45 -3.74 -28.85
CA ARG A 286 6.32 -2.33 -29.22
C ARG A 286 5.78 -1.47 -28.07
N CYS A 287 4.74 -1.93 -27.38
CA CYS A 287 4.18 -1.23 -26.23
C CYS A 287 5.16 -1.20 -25.04
N PHE A 288 5.88 -2.28 -24.76
CA PHE A 288 6.93 -2.26 -23.73
C PHE A 288 8.09 -1.31 -24.07
N MET A 289 8.48 -1.20 -25.34
CA MET A 289 9.44 -0.19 -25.77
C MET A 289 8.91 1.22 -25.53
N ALA A 290 7.65 1.50 -25.88
CA ALA A 290 7.02 2.79 -25.61
C ALA A 290 6.96 3.12 -24.11
N ALA A 291 6.61 2.14 -23.27
CA ALA A 291 6.67 2.26 -21.81
C ALA A 291 8.09 2.62 -21.33
N ALA A 292 9.12 1.95 -21.86
CA ALA A 292 10.50 2.22 -21.50
C ALA A 292 10.98 3.61 -21.92
N GLU A 293 10.58 4.11 -23.09
CA GLU A 293 10.92 5.47 -23.55
C GLU A 293 10.30 6.56 -22.67
N THR A 294 9.19 6.28 -21.94
CA THR A 294 8.68 7.25 -20.95
C THR A 294 9.67 7.54 -19.82
N PHE A 295 10.57 6.61 -19.48
CA PHE A 295 11.65 6.86 -18.54
C PHE A 295 12.69 7.83 -19.12
N VAL A 296 13.00 7.70 -20.41
CA VAL A 296 13.90 8.63 -21.11
C VAL A 296 13.29 10.03 -21.10
N SER A 297 11.99 10.16 -21.40
CA SER A 297 11.30 11.45 -21.32
C SER A 297 11.29 12.04 -19.90
N ASN A 298 11.11 11.22 -18.85
CA ASN A 298 11.26 11.69 -17.47
C ASN A 298 12.67 12.19 -17.16
N SER A 299 13.71 11.52 -17.68
CA SER A 299 15.08 12.00 -17.57
C SER A 299 15.22 13.36 -18.27
N ASP A 300 14.70 13.50 -19.48
CA ASP A 300 14.79 14.75 -20.25
C ASP A 300 14.06 15.92 -19.58
N ALA A 301 12.96 15.63 -18.87
CA ALA A 301 12.17 16.61 -18.14
C ALA A 301 12.80 17.05 -16.80
N ARG A 302 13.94 16.46 -16.39
CA ARG A 302 14.64 16.74 -15.13
C ARG A 302 16.08 17.22 -15.34
N PRO A 303 16.35 18.22 -16.21
CA PRO A 303 17.70 18.67 -16.51
C PRO A 303 18.44 19.22 -15.28
N GLU A 304 17.71 19.62 -14.24
CA GLU A 304 18.24 20.18 -12.99
C GLU A 304 18.88 19.17 -12.04
N SER A 305 18.68 17.86 -12.25
CA SER A 305 19.34 16.83 -11.42
C SER A 305 19.87 15.65 -12.25
N ALA A 306 21.19 15.57 -12.35
CA ALA A 306 21.96 14.46 -12.86
C ALA A 306 21.63 13.15 -12.12
N MET A 307 21.41 13.19 -10.79
CA MET A 307 21.04 12.01 -10.02
C MET A 307 19.69 11.44 -10.46
N VAL A 308 18.68 12.32 -10.65
CA VAL A 308 17.35 11.92 -11.11
C VAL A 308 17.40 11.42 -12.56
N GLN A 309 18.14 12.11 -13.43
CA GLN A 309 18.35 11.69 -14.83
C GLN A 309 18.93 10.28 -14.91
N VAL A 310 20.04 10.02 -14.20
CA VAL A 310 20.71 8.72 -14.19
C VAL A 310 19.79 7.62 -13.66
N SER A 311 18.99 7.90 -12.62
CA SER A 311 18.01 6.94 -12.09
C SER A 311 16.97 6.53 -13.13
N PHE A 312 16.44 7.50 -13.89
CA PHE A 312 15.48 7.21 -14.95
C PHE A 312 16.11 6.53 -16.16
N LEU A 313 17.32 6.92 -16.58
CA LEU A 313 18.04 6.24 -17.66
C LEU A 313 18.38 4.78 -17.29
N ASP A 314 18.78 4.51 -16.04
CA ASP A 314 18.98 3.14 -15.55
C ASP A 314 17.67 2.33 -15.61
N SER A 315 16.55 2.94 -15.21
CA SER A 315 15.22 2.32 -15.29
C SER A 315 14.82 2.00 -16.75
N ALA A 316 15.12 2.91 -17.70
CA ALA A 316 14.89 2.69 -19.13
C ALA A 316 15.70 1.50 -19.67
N ILE A 317 17.00 1.44 -19.34
CA ILE A 317 17.90 0.35 -19.76
C ILE A 317 17.41 -1.00 -19.20
N GLN A 318 16.97 -1.01 -17.94
CA GLN A 318 16.43 -2.21 -17.30
C GLN A 318 15.11 -2.66 -17.97
N ALA A 319 14.20 -1.73 -18.24
CA ALA A 319 12.93 -2.01 -18.92
C ALA A 319 13.12 -2.52 -20.36
N LEU A 320 14.13 -2.03 -21.09
CA LEU A 320 14.46 -2.50 -22.44
C LEU A 320 15.16 -3.86 -22.46
N ARG A 321 15.79 -4.29 -21.36
CA ARG A 321 16.61 -5.53 -21.30
C ARG A 321 15.89 -6.80 -21.81
N PRO A 322 14.65 -7.11 -21.39
CA PRO A 322 13.95 -8.31 -21.83
C PRO A 322 13.45 -8.25 -23.28
N ILE A 323 13.41 -7.06 -23.90
CA ILE A 323 12.80 -6.86 -25.22
C ILE A 323 13.81 -7.16 -26.34
N PRO A 324 13.48 -8.05 -27.31
CA PRO A 324 14.31 -8.30 -28.48
C PRO A 324 14.58 -7.04 -29.31
N GLY A 325 15.74 -6.96 -29.96
CA GLY A 325 16.06 -5.85 -30.89
C GLY A 325 16.49 -4.53 -30.23
N THR A 326 16.47 -4.40 -28.90
CA THR A 326 16.77 -3.13 -28.20
C THR A 326 18.25 -2.95 -27.81
N VAL A 327 19.15 -3.85 -28.24
CA VAL A 327 20.58 -3.82 -27.88
C VAL A 327 21.23 -2.47 -28.21
N GLN A 328 20.97 -1.94 -29.40
CA GLN A 328 21.54 -0.68 -29.86
C GLN A 328 21.04 0.49 -29.01
N ARG A 329 19.71 0.57 -28.80
CA ARG A 329 19.10 1.61 -27.96
C ARG A 329 19.63 1.58 -26.52
N ARG A 330 19.80 0.40 -25.93
CA ARG A 330 20.39 0.25 -24.58
C ARG A 330 21.84 0.75 -24.52
N ARG A 331 22.63 0.55 -25.58
CA ARG A 331 24.01 1.09 -25.65
C ARG A 331 23.99 2.61 -25.69
N GLU A 332 23.13 3.21 -26.53
CA GLU A 332 22.97 4.68 -26.60
C GLU A 332 22.59 5.27 -25.24
N LEU A 333 21.62 4.66 -24.55
CA LEU A 333 21.21 5.11 -23.22
C LEU A 333 22.32 4.91 -22.17
N GLN A 334 23.10 3.84 -22.27
CA GLN A 334 24.25 3.60 -21.39
C GLN A 334 25.35 4.64 -21.60
N ASP A 335 25.65 5.01 -22.84
CA ASP A 335 26.63 6.04 -23.17
C ASP A 335 26.18 7.41 -22.64
N ARG A 336 24.89 7.72 -22.80
CA ARG A 336 24.28 8.92 -22.23
C ARG A 336 24.35 8.94 -20.71
N LEU A 337 24.02 7.82 -20.05
CA LEU A 337 24.11 7.67 -18.60
C LEU A 337 25.55 7.93 -18.13
N ASN A 338 26.53 7.31 -18.78
CA ASN A 338 27.95 7.49 -18.46
C ASN A 338 28.43 8.94 -18.62
N ALA A 339 27.83 9.71 -19.53
CA ALA A 339 28.16 11.12 -19.73
C ALA A 339 27.58 12.04 -18.64
N ILE A 340 26.41 11.72 -18.08
CA ILE A 340 25.74 12.53 -17.04
C ILE A 340 26.27 12.20 -15.64
N GLN A 341 26.62 10.93 -15.41
CA GLN A 341 26.99 10.39 -14.09
C GLN A 341 28.09 11.15 -13.33
N PRO A 342 29.15 11.70 -13.97
CA PRO A 342 30.15 12.50 -13.27
C PRO A 342 29.58 13.74 -12.57
N ASN A 343 28.53 14.35 -13.12
CA ASN A 343 27.92 15.59 -12.61
C ASN A 343 27.15 15.37 -11.30
N ILE A 344 26.85 14.12 -10.92
CA ILE A 344 26.16 13.80 -9.66
C ILE A 344 26.95 14.35 -8.47
N ARG A 345 28.30 14.32 -8.54
CA ARG A 345 29.13 14.83 -7.43
C ARG A 345 28.97 16.32 -7.21
N ASP A 346 28.73 17.08 -8.27
CA ASP A 346 28.53 18.53 -8.18
C ASP A 346 27.19 18.87 -7.47
N GLU A 347 26.23 17.94 -7.45
CA GLU A 347 24.96 18.05 -6.72
C GLU A 347 25.05 17.59 -5.26
N MET A 348 26.05 16.78 -4.89
CA MET A 348 26.17 16.23 -3.54
C MET A 348 26.80 17.27 -2.59
N SER A 349 25.99 17.81 -1.68
CA SER A 349 26.51 18.61 -0.57
C SER A 349 27.21 17.73 0.46
N SER A 350 28.43 18.09 0.84
CA SER A 350 29.15 17.43 1.92
C SER A 350 28.65 17.92 3.28
N PHE A 351 28.25 16.99 4.13
CA PHE A 351 28.18 17.22 5.57
C PHE A 351 29.36 16.49 6.21
N SER A 352 30.09 17.18 7.09
CA SER A 352 31.17 16.58 7.87
C SER A 352 30.72 16.49 9.32
N HIS A 353 30.95 15.35 9.95
CA HIS A 353 30.83 15.19 11.40
C HIS A 353 32.22 14.90 11.95
N GLU A 354 32.59 15.58 13.03
CA GLU A 354 33.83 15.28 13.75
C GLU A 354 33.48 14.31 14.88
N ASP A 355 33.85 13.04 14.69
CA ASP A 355 33.77 12.05 15.75
C ASP A 355 34.99 12.17 16.66
N ASN A 356 34.75 12.31 17.97
CA ASN A 356 35.84 12.32 18.95
C ASN A 356 36.35 10.89 19.18
N ILE A 357 37.42 10.52 18.49
CA ILE A 357 38.07 9.20 18.63
C ILE A 357 39.12 9.13 19.75
N THR A 358 39.17 10.11 20.66
CA THR A 358 40.21 10.18 21.71
C THR A 358 40.30 8.87 22.52
N GLU A 359 39.16 8.30 22.92
CA GLU A 359 39.14 7.04 23.67
C GLU A 359 39.75 5.86 22.88
N LEU A 360 39.51 5.83 21.56
CA LEU A 360 40.06 4.80 20.67
C LEU A 360 41.59 4.95 20.56
N VAL A 361 42.07 6.18 20.39
CA VAL A 361 43.49 6.51 20.31
C VAL A 361 44.20 6.14 21.61
N GLU A 362 43.67 6.55 22.76
CA GLU A 362 44.23 6.23 24.08
C GLU A 362 44.29 4.71 24.32
N ALA A 363 43.24 3.98 23.93
CA ALA A 363 43.21 2.53 24.05
C ALA A 363 44.28 1.84 23.19
N VAL A 364 44.49 2.31 21.96
CA VAL A 364 45.52 1.78 21.06
C VAL A 364 46.91 2.14 21.57
N GLU A 365 47.14 3.38 22.00
CA GLU A 365 48.42 3.81 22.57
C GLU A 365 48.79 2.99 23.81
N ALA A 366 47.85 2.78 24.74
CA ALA A 366 48.05 1.90 25.90
C ALA A 366 48.32 0.43 25.49
N ALA A 367 47.73 -0.02 24.38
CA ALA A 367 47.92 -1.37 23.88
C ALA A 367 49.31 -1.60 23.27
N VAL A 368 50.00 -0.57 22.78
CA VAL A 368 51.29 -0.71 22.07
C VAL A 368 52.48 -0.06 22.77
N SER A 369 52.26 0.98 23.58
CA SER A 369 53.33 1.77 24.18
C SER A 369 54.12 0.95 25.21
N GLY A 370 55.45 1.01 25.12
CA GLY A 370 56.37 0.32 26.02
C GLY A 370 56.43 -1.22 25.87
N LYS A 371 55.76 -1.81 24.87
CA LYS A 371 55.73 -3.27 24.67
C LYS A 371 56.78 -3.76 23.67
N PRO A 372 57.26 -5.02 23.81
CA PRO A 372 58.16 -5.64 22.84
C PRO A 372 57.53 -5.73 21.44
N PHE A 373 58.35 -5.60 20.39
CA PHE A 373 57.90 -5.62 19.00
C PHE A 373 56.95 -6.79 18.62
N PRO A 374 57.17 -8.05 19.06
CA PRO A 374 56.23 -9.14 18.80
C PRO A 374 54.83 -8.89 19.38
N ASP A 375 54.73 -8.26 20.54
CA ASP A 375 53.46 -7.96 21.21
C ASP A 375 52.73 -6.80 20.53
N VAL A 376 53.47 -5.82 20.00
CA VAL A 376 52.92 -4.74 19.17
C VAL A 376 52.36 -5.30 17.86
N ILE A 377 53.09 -6.21 17.19
CA ILE A 377 52.59 -6.88 15.99
C ILE A 377 51.34 -7.70 16.30
N LYS A 378 51.33 -8.42 17.42
CA LYS A 378 50.14 -9.17 17.84
C LYS A 378 48.95 -8.25 18.12
N ALA A 379 49.17 -7.10 18.76
CA ALA A 379 48.14 -6.10 18.99
C ALA A 379 47.59 -5.55 17.67
N LEU A 380 48.44 -5.25 16.69
CA LEU A 380 48.03 -4.79 15.36
C LEU A 380 47.17 -5.82 14.61
N PHE A 381 47.52 -7.11 14.67
CA PHE A 381 46.71 -8.16 14.03
C PHE A 381 45.43 -8.53 14.80
N THR A 382 45.23 -7.99 16.00
CA THR A 382 44.07 -8.30 16.85
C THR A 382 43.28 -7.06 17.29
N CYS A 383 43.62 -5.88 16.77
CA CYS A 383 42.99 -4.61 17.13
C CYS A 383 41.56 -4.49 16.62
N GLU A 384 41.25 -5.06 15.46
CA GLU A 384 39.89 -5.21 14.97
C GLU A 384 39.40 -6.63 15.18
N ARG A 385 38.31 -6.75 15.93
CA ARG A 385 37.46 -7.93 15.89
C ARG A 385 36.19 -7.54 15.17
N SER A 386 35.76 -8.36 14.22
CA SER A 386 34.45 -8.17 13.61
C SER A 386 33.42 -8.11 14.74
N PRO A 387 32.67 -7.00 14.87
CA PRO A 387 31.70 -6.84 15.94
C PRO A 387 30.65 -7.94 15.86
N ASP A 388 30.12 -8.34 17.01
CA ASP A 388 29.09 -9.36 17.09
C ASP A 388 27.88 -8.97 16.22
N PRO A 389 27.51 -9.76 15.20
CA PRO A 389 26.40 -9.45 14.30
C PRO A 389 25.08 -9.17 15.03
N ASP A 390 24.84 -9.82 16.17
CA ASP A 390 23.60 -9.61 16.93
C ASP A 390 23.65 -8.30 17.75
N ALA A 391 24.82 -7.92 18.24
CA ALA A 391 25.04 -6.62 18.89
C ALA A 391 24.91 -5.45 17.89
N LEU A 392 25.49 -5.59 16.70
CA LEU A 392 25.32 -4.62 15.61
C LEU A 392 23.86 -4.48 15.21
N ARG A 393 23.16 -5.61 15.06
CA ARG A 393 21.72 -5.61 14.77
C ARG A 393 20.99 -4.80 15.83
N LYS A 394 21.22 -5.08 17.11
CA LYS A 394 20.57 -4.37 18.22
C LYS A 394 20.83 -2.86 18.17
N GLN A 395 22.08 -2.42 17.97
CA GLN A 395 22.42 -1.01 17.85
C GLN A 395 21.73 -0.32 16.67
N VAL A 396 21.66 -0.96 15.49
CA VAL A 396 20.94 -0.42 14.33
C VAL A 396 19.44 -0.26 14.64
N LEU A 397 18.86 -1.17 15.41
CA LEU A 397 17.44 -1.08 15.81
C LEU A 397 17.19 0.02 16.84
N GLU A 398 18.08 0.17 17.82
CA GLU A 398 17.99 1.20 18.85
C GLU A 398 18.20 2.61 18.27
N ASN A 399 19.19 2.77 17.38
CA ASN A 399 19.51 4.06 16.75
C ASN A 399 18.59 4.41 15.57
N GLY A 400 17.98 3.40 14.92
CA GLY A 400 17.07 3.57 13.79
C GLY A 400 15.63 3.90 14.19
N TYR A 401 15.26 3.69 15.46
CA TYR A 401 13.89 3.92 15.94
C TYR A 401 13.57 5.42 15.95
N GLY A 402 12.54 5.83 15.20
CA GLY A 402 12.07 7.23 15.17
C GLY A 402 12.79 8.17 14.20
N SER A 403 13.83 7.72 13.49
CA SER A 403 14.47 8.53 12.44
C SER A 403 13.89 8.24 11.06
N ILE A 404 13.40 9.29 10.39
CA ILE A 404 12.94 9.22 9.00
C ILE A 404 14.06 8.74 8.06
N SER A 405 15.33 9.07 8.36
CA SER A 405 16.46 8.67 7.52
C SER A 405 16.70 7.16 7.49
N ALA A 406 16.32 6.43 8.56
CA ALA A 406 16.53 4.99 8.66
C ALA A 406 15.60 4.20 7.71
N ILE A 407 14.48 4.80 7.33
CA ILE A 407 13.45 4.23 6.45
C ILE A 407 13.77 4.52 4.97
N MET A 408 14.63 5.50 4.70
CA MET A 408 15.03 5.86 3.34
C MET A 408 16.10 4.88 2.82
N PRO A 409 15.98 4.38 1.59
CA PRO A 409 17.02 3.57 0.97
C PRO A 409 18.26 4.42 0.69
N MET A 410 19.44 3.85 0.92
CA MET A 410 20.73 4.51 0.68
C MET A 410 21.36 3.98 -0.61
N THR A 411 21.87 4.87 -1.45
CA THR A 411 22.69 4.51 -2.61
C THR A 411 24.10 5.04 -2.39
N VAL A 412 25.09 4.17 -2.41
CA VAL A 412 26.51 4.51 -2.32
C VAL A 412 27.11 4.46 -3.71
N SER A 413 27.71 5.57 -4.12
CA SER A 413 28.37 5.73 -5.41
C SER A 413 29.88 5.93 -5.24
N ASP A 414 30.66 5.52 -6.23
CA ASP A 414 32.11 5.77 -6.24
C ASP A 414 32.46 7.20 -6.71
N HIS A 415 33.76 7.50 -6.78
CA HIS A 415 34.30 8.78 -7.22
C HIS A 415 33.88 9.21 -8.64
N GLN A 416 33.34 8.31 -9.47
CA GLN A 416 32.80 8.58 -10.80
C GLN A 416 31.27 8.67 -10.81
N GLY A 417 30.61 8.61 -9.64
CA GLY A 417 29.15 8.59 -9.52
C GLY A 417 28.53 7.22 -9.82
N ARG A 418 29.35 6.16 -9.99
CA ARG A 418 28.84 4.81 -10.26
C ARG A 418 28.32 4.17 -8.99
N THR A 419 27.07 3.72 -9.02
CA THR A 419 26.49 2.98 -7.90
C THR A 419 27.32 1.74 -7.61
N ARG A 420 27.91 1.69 -6.42
CA ARG A 420 28.61 0.52 -5.89
C ARG A 420 27.70 -0.34 -5.06
N PHE A 421 26.73 0.29 -4.39
CA PHE A 421 25.89 -0.39 -3.43
C PHE A 421 24.55 0.33 -3.24
N LYS A 422 23.48 -0.45 -3.03
CA LYS A 422 22.16 0.05 -2.63
C LYS A 422 21.74 -0.70 -1.37
N ALA A 423 21.56 0.01 -0.26
CA ALA A 423 20.97 -0.54 0.95
C ALA A 423 19.47 -0.21 0.97
N PRO A 424 18.59 -1.21 1.19
CA PRO A 424 17.18 -0.94 1.44
C PRO A 424 17.01 -0.20 2.76
N GLY A 425 16.02 0.68 2.86
CA GLY A 425 15.63 1.26 4.14
C GLY A 425 15.05 0.20 5.08
N LEU A 426 15.04 0.48 6.38
CA LEU A 426 14.40 -0.37 7.38
C LEU A 426 12.90 -0.49 7.06
N LYS A 427 12.42 -1.73 6.95
CA LYS A 427 10.99 -2.03 6.84
C LYS A 427 10.46 -2.33 8.22
N PHE A 428 9.33 -1.78 8.61
CA PHE A 428 8.67 -2.09 9.88
C PHE A 428 7.47 -3.00 9.63
N ASN A 429 7.23 -3.95 10.53
CA ASN A 429 6.07 -4.83 10.49
C ASN A 429 4.85 -4.15 11.16
N VAL A 430 3.75 -4.90 11.21
CA VAL A 430 2.46 -4.49 11.79
C VAL A 430 2.56 -4.13 13.29
N SER A 431 3.61 -4.56 14.01
CA SER A 431 3.87 -4.19 15.41
C SER A 431 4.90 -3.05 15.57
N GLY A 432 5.27 -2.36 14.48
CA GLY A 432 6.29 -1.31 14.51
C GLY A 432 7.72 -1.86 14.70
N GLN A 433 7.89 -3.19 14.65
CA GLN A 433 9.19 -3.83 14.76
C GLN A 433 9.87 -3.96 13.39
N PRO A 434 11.16 -3.66 13.30
CA PRO A 434 11.91 -3.77 12.06
C PRO A 434 12.00 -5.22 11.55
N ILE A 435 11.63 -5.43 10.28
CA ILE A 435 11.65 -6.71 9.57
C ILE A 435 13.10 -7.09 9.28
N THR A 436 13.53 -8.23 9.82
CA THR A 436 14.92 -8.68 9.88
C THR A 436 15.59 -8.95 8.53
N SER A 437 14.85 -8.92 7.42
CA SER A 437 15.37 -9.15 6.07
C SER A 437 16.22 -7.98 5.52
N GLY A 438 16.14 -6.77 6.09
CA GLY A 438 16.95 -5.61 5.68
C GLY A 438 18.27 -5.44 6.44
N LEU A 439 18.43 -6.12 7.57
CA LEU A 439 19.49 -5.84 8.55
C LEU A 439 20.89 -6.32 8.17
N LYS A 440 21.02 -7.23 7.20
CA LYS A 440 22.33 -7.79 6.82
C LYS A 440 23.26 -6.75 6.16
N PHE A 441 22.74 -5.64 5.68
CA PHE A 441 23.44 -4.76 4.75
C PHE A 441 23.73 -3.35 5.31
N GLN A 442 23.02 -2.92 6.35
CA GLN A 442 23.19 -1.61 6.98
C GLN A 442 24.33 -1.59 8.00
N GLY A 443 24.65 -2.74 8.62
CA GLY A 443 25.83 -2.88 9.49
C GLY A 443 27.16 -2.74 8.73
N MET A 444 27.18 -3.03 7.43
CA MET A 444 28.39 -2.89 6.60
C MET A 444 28.73 -1.42 6.30
N SER A 445 27.75 -0.52 6.22
CA SER A 445 28.04 0.90 5.92
C SER A 445 28.65 1.62 7.13
N ILE A 446 28.27 1.23 8.35
CA ILE A 446 28.84 1.77 9.59
C ILE A 446 30.32 1.33 9.73
N SER A 447 30.64 0.08 9.37
CA SER A 447 32.05 -0.37 9.41
C SER A 447 32.93 0.24 8.31
N ILE A 448 32.36 0.71 7.19
CA ILE A 448 33.13 1.38 6.13
C ILE A 448 33.42 2.85 6.47
N SER A 449 32.57 3.53 7.27
CA SER A 449 32.89 4.87 7.79
C SER A 449 34.00 4.85 8.85
N ASP A 450 34.12 3.76 9.62
CA ASP A 450 35.18 3.60 10.62
C ASP A 450 36.53 3.16 10.02
N ALA A 451 36.50 2.53 8.85
CA ALA A 451 37.70 2.16 8.10
C ALA A 451 38.19 3.34 7.24
N GLY A 452 38.58 4.43 7.89
CA GLY A 452 39.42 5.45 7.27
C GLY A 452 40.70 4.80 6.72
N GLN A 453 40.84 4.75 5.40
CA GLN A 453 42.15 4.50 4.78
C GLN A 453 43.07 5.72 5.04
N PRO A 454 44.38 5.50 5.23
CA PRO A 454 45.33 6.50 5.72
C PRO A 454 45.48 7.75 4.86
#